data_AF-A0A918F4Q0-F1
#
_entry.id   AF-A0A918F4Q0-F1
#
_cell.length_a   1.000
_cell.length_b   1.000
_cell.length_c   1.000
_cell.angle_alpha   90.00
_cell.angle_beta   90.00
_cell.angle_gamma   90.00
#
_symmetry.space_group_name_H-M   'P 1'
#
loop_
_entity.id
_entity.type
_entity.pdbx_description
1 polymer ?
#
loop_
_entity_poly.entity_id
_entity_poly.type
_entity_poly.pdbx_seq_one_letter_code
_entity_poly.pdbx_strand_id
1 'polypeptide(L)'
;MTFLPSPGLFEDAPDADLDSGFFALEGELLELACVRECAVVHTELPELGGALVVAFVPLAPEQEIAGRRAVLAACQRNLPALYAHAVAVDELPRTAEGAVRDGELLDGVMPQLARDLMSPMAMSD
;
A
#
# COMPACT_ATOMS: atom_id res chain seq x y z
N MET A 1 15.97 -0.08 -48.85
CA MET A 1 16.58 1.01 -48.06
C MET A 1 15.48 2.01 -47.77
N THR A 2 14.97 2.22 -46.56
CA THR A 2 15.29 1.73 -45.23
C THR A 2 14.00 1.91 -44.42
N PHE A 3 13.45 0.81 -43.87
CA PHE A 3 12.38 0.88 -42.88
C PHE A 3 13.07 1.21 -41.54
N LEU A 4 12.84 2.41 -41.02
CA LEU A 4 13.20 2.73 -39.64
C LEU A 4 11.99 2.39 -38.78
N PRO A 5 12.02 1.33 -37.94
CA PRO A 5 11.14 1.30 -36.80
C PRO A 5 11.69 2.35 -35.83
N SER A 6 10.95 3.44 -35.63
CA SER A 6 11.11 4.21 -34.40
C SER A 6 10.81 3.25 -33.25
N PRO A 7 11.76 2.92 -32.35
CA PRO A 7 11.38 2.26 -31.13
C PRO A 7 10.59 3.29 -30.33
N GLY A 8 9.32 2.99 -30.06
CA GLY A 8 8.56 3.70 -29.05
C GLY A 8 9.36 3.63 -27.76
N LEU A 9 9.95 4.77 -27.39
CA LEU A 9 10.75 4.94 -26.18
C LEU A 9 9.87 5.59 -25.11
N PHE A 10 8.67 5.03 -24.93
CA PHE A 10 7.82 5.29 -23.77
C PHE A 10 7.11 3.99 -23.42
N GLU A 11 7.35 3.56 -22.18
CA GLU A 11 6.42 2.82 -21.32
C GLU A 11 6.21 1.33 -21.62
N ASP A 12 7.12 0.47 -21.12
CA ASP A 12 6.79 -0.93 -20.83
C ASP A 12 7.74 -1.59 -19.80
N ALA A 13 8.29 -0.79 -18.87
CA ALA A 13 9.13 -1.28 -17.78
C ALA A 13 8.77 -0.81 -16.34
N PRO A 14 7.55 -0.31 -16.00
CA PRO A 14 7.20 -0.09 -14.59
C PRO A 14 6.57 -1.32 -13.91
N ASP A 15 5.81 -2.16 -14.62
CA ASP A 15 4.94 -3.14 -13.95
C ASP A 15 5.69 -4.33 -13.31
N ALA A 16 6.74 -4.85 -13.96
CA ALA A 16 7.47 -6.01 -13.43
C ALA A 16 8.30 -5.71 -12.16
N ASP A 17 8.83 -4.49 -12.05
CA ASP A 17 9.56 -4.03 -10.86
C ASP A 17 8.60 -3.70 -9.71
N LEU A 18 7.42 -3.15 -10.04
CA LEU A 18 6.33 -2.96 -9.08
C LEU A 18 5.84 -4.30 -8.53
N ASP A 19 5.49 -5.26 -9.40
CA ASP A 19 5.02 -6.59 -8.99
C ASP A 19 6.04 -7.32 -8.09
N SER A 20 7.33 -7.20 -8.41
CA SER A 20 8.40 -7.77 -7.59
C SER A 20 8.50 -7.08 -6.22
N GLY A 21 8.34 -5.76 -6.18
CA GLY A 21 8.31 -4.98 -4.94
C GLY A 21 7.05 -5.26 -4.09
N PHE A 22 5.90 -5.48 -4.72
CA PHE A 22 4.67 -5.91 -4.05
C PHE A 22 4.83 -7.28 -3.40
N PHE A 23 5.35 -8.26 -4.14
CA PHE A 23 5.58 -9.59 -3.60
C PHE A 23 6.58 -9.59 -2.45
N ALA A 24 7.67 -8.82 -2.56
CA ALA A 24 8.64 -8.65 -1.49
C ALA A 24 8.03 -7.97 -0.26
N LEU A 25 7.20 -6.94 -0.47
CA LEU A 25 6.46 -6.26 0.58
C LEU A 25 5.50 -7.21 1.29
N GLU A 26 4.67 -7.96 0.55
CA GLU A 26 3.75 -8.94 1.15
C GLU A 26 4.50 -9.98 1.98
N GLY A 27 5.62 -10.51 1.48
CA GLY A 27 6.47 -11.43 2.23
C GLY A 27 6.98 -10.81 3.53
N GLU A 28 7.49 -9.58 3.48
CA GLU A 28 8.00 -8.88 4.66
C GLU A 28 6.89 -8.55 5.68
N LEU A 29 5.69 -8.18 5.20
CA LEU A 29 4.55 -7.90 6.07
C LEU A 29 4.06 -9.16 6.80
N LEU A 30 4.12 -10.32 6.17
CA LEU A 30 3.77 -11.61 6.79
C LEU A 30 4.78 -12.04 7.87
N GLU A 31 6.00 -11.51 7.86
CA GLU A 31 7.02 -11.77 8.88
C GLU A 31 6.89 -10.87 10.11
N LEU A 32 6.05 -9.83 10.06
CA LEU A 32 5.88 -8.89 11.16
C LEU A 32 5.12 -9.53 12.33
N ALA A 33 5.83 -9.79 13.43
CA ALA A 33 5.25 -10.38 14.66
C ALA A 33 4.16 -9.50 15.34
N CYS A 34 4.03 -8.24 14.94
CA CYS A 34 3.02 -7.31 15.45
C CYS A 34 1.75 -7.25 14.58
N VAL A 35 1.73 -7.94 13.44
CA VAL A 35 0.63 -7.95 12.49
C VAL A 35 0.05 -9.36 12.46
N ARG A 36 -1.26 -9.47 12.67
CA ARG A 36 -1.99 -10.72 12.57
C ARG A 36 -2.30 -11.04 11.11
N GLU A 37 -2.80 -10.03 10.39
CA GLU A 37 -3.23 -10.13 8.99
C GLU A 37 -2.96 -8.79 8.31
N CYS A 38 -2.65 -8.81 7.01
CA CYS A 38 -2.48 -7.61 6.22
C CYS A 38 -3.06 -7.76 4.82
N ALA A 39 -3.42 -6.63 4.23
CA ALA A 39 -3.80 -6.50 2.84
C ALA A 39 -3.10 -5.27 2.26
N VAL A 40 -2.49 -5.44 1.09
CA VAL A 40 -1.85 -4.36 0.34
C VAL A 40 -2.71 -4.05 -0.86
N VAL A 41 -3.14 -2.79 -0.99
CA VAL A 41 -3.91 -2.33 -2.12
C VAL A 41 -3.15 -1.22 -2.82
N HIS A 42 -2.92 -1.39 -4.12
CA HIS A 42 -2.42 -0.34 -4.99
C HIS A 42 -3.60 0.47 -5.53
N THR A 43 -3.52 1.79 -5.43
CA THR A 43 -4.54 2.69 -5.96
C THR A 43 -3.91 3.98 -6.47
N GLU A 44 -4.61 4.68 -7.36
CA GLU A 44 -4.19 6.00 -7.82
C GLU A 44 -5.00 7.08 -7.11
N LEU A 45 -4.30 7.98 -6.41
CA LEU A 45 -4.92 9.12 -5.75
C LEU A 45 -4.87 10.35 -6.67
N PRO A 46 -5.97 11.10 -6.82
CA PRO A 46 -6.05 12.23 -7.75
C PRO A 46 -4.97 13.31 -7.55
N GLU A 47 -4.47 13.47 -6.32
CA GLU A 47 -3.52 14.53 -5.95
C GLU A 47 -2.07 14.03 -5.78
N LEU A 48 -1.87 12.71 -5.63
CA LEU A 48 -0.58 12.10 -5.26
C LEU A 48 -0.06 11.09 -6.31
N GLY A 49 -0.91 10.66 -7.25
CA GLY A 49 -0.58 9.58 -8.18
C GLY A 49 -0.65 8.21 -7.50
N GLY A 50 0.20 7.28 -7.93
CA GLY A 50 0.26 5.92 -7.41
C GLY A 50 0.53 5.88 -5.89
N ALA A 51 -0.36 5.21 -5.16
CA ALA A 51 -0.33 5.10 -3.72
C ALA A 51 -0.57 3.66 -3.27
N LEU A 52 0.09 3.29 -2.18
CA LEU A 52 -0.04 2.02 -1.49
C LEU A 52 -0.85 2.23 -0.23
N VAL A 53 -1.99 1.56 -0.14
CA VAL A 53 -2.77 1.49 1.09
C VAL A 53 -2.58 0.10 1.68
N VAL A 54 -1.94 0.04 2.84
CA VAL A 54 -1.74 -1.21 3.57
C VAL A 54 -2.65 -1.24 4.78
N ALA A 55 -3.69 -2.06 4.71
CA ALA A 55 -4.52 -2.36 5.86
C ALA A 55 -3.90 -3.51 6.64
N PHE A 56 -3.79 -3.36 7.96
CA PHE A 56 -3.27 -4.41 8.81
C PHE A 56 -4.11 -4.57 10.07
N VAL A 57 -4.26 -5.81 10.51
CA VAL A 57 -4.88 -6.17 11.78
C VAL A 57 -3.77 -6.31 12.81
N PRO A 58 -3.67 -5.42 13.80
CA PRO A 58 -2.66 -5.55 14.84
C PRO A 58 -2.93 -6.81 15.69
N LEU A 59 -1.87 -7.47 16.18
CA LEU A 59 -2.02 -8.63 17.06
C LEU A 59 -2.67 -8.26 18.40
N ALA A 60 -2.41 -7.05 18.89
CA ALA A 60 -3.03 -6.46 20.06
C ALA A 60 -3.17 -4.94 19.87
N PRO A 61 -4.16 -4.27 20.50
CA PRO A 61 -4.40 -2.83 20.33
C PRO A 61 -3.18 -1.98 20.66
N GLU A 62 -2.36 -2.39 21.63
CA GLU A 62 -1.16 -1.66 22.05
C GLU A 62 -0.05 -1.69 20.98
N GLN A 63 -0.14 -2.63 20.02
CA GLN A 63 0.82 -2.79 18.94
C GLN A 63 0.43 -2.01 17.68
N GLU A 64 -0.69 -1.29 17.66
CA GLU A 64 -1.14 -0.52 16.49
C GLU A 64 -0.05 0.44 15.98
N ILE A 65 0.53 1.24 16.87
CA ILE A 65 1.56 2.23 16.52
C ILE A 65 2.83 1.55 16.01
N ALA A 66 3.23 0.45 16.66
CA ALA A 66 4.41 -0.31 16.28
C ALA A 66 4.21 -1.01 14.92
N GLY A 67 3.04 -1.60 14.70
CA GLY A 67 2.62 -2.20 13.44
C GLY A 67 2.61 -1.18 12.32
N ARG A 68 1.96 -0.04 12.52
CA ARG A 68 1.91 1.05 11.53
C ARG A 68 3.32 1.48 11.09
N ARG A 69 4.23 1.67 12.06
CA ARG A 69 5.63 2.03 11.76
C ARG A 69 6.37 0.93 11.01
N ALA A 70 6.20 -0.33 11.42
CA ALA A 70 6.86 -1.46 10.77
C ALA A 70 6.38 -1.63 9.33
N VAL A 71 5.07 -1.55 9.10
CA VAL A 71 4.42 -1.61 7.79
C VAL A 71 4.91 -0.50 6.88
N LEU A 72 4.89 0.75 7.35
CA LEU A 72 5.39 1.90 6.56
C LEU A 72 6.87 1.76 6.24
N ALA A 73 7.67 1.27 7.18
CA ALA A 73 9.09 1.05 6.94
C ALA A 73 9.34 -0.04 5.89
N ALA A 74 8.54 -1.12 5.88
CA ALA A 74 8.59 -2.15 4.84
C ALA A 74 8.19 -1.58 3.47
N CYS A 75 7.13 -0.75 3.42
CA CYS A 75 6.70 -0.10 2.18
C CYS A 75 7.81 0.80 1.62
N GLN A 76 8.45 1.61 2.46
CA GLN A 76 9.56 2.49 2.05
C GLN A 76 10.80 1.71 1.60
N ARG A 77 11.04 0.50 2.13
CA ARG A 77 12.17 -0.35 1.71
C ARG A 77 11.94 -0.96 0.33
N ASN A 78 10.75 -1.48 0.08
CA ASN A 78 10.43 -2.23 -1.14
C ASN A 78 9.95 -1.34 -2.27
N LEU A 79 9.15 -0.32 -1.97
CA LEU A 79 8.47 0.55 -2.93
C LEU A 79 8.63 2.04 -2.54
N PRO A 80 9.87 2.57 -2.49
CA PRO A 80 10.14 3.96 -2.08
C PRO A 80 9.54 5.01 -3.01
N ALA A 81 9.21 4.63 -4.25
CA ALA A 81 8.64 5.52 -5.25
C ALA A 81 7.14 5.78 -5.06
N LEU A 82 6.45 4.98 -4.24
CA LEU A 82 5.01 5.08 -4.02
C LEU A 82 4.71 5.70 -2.66
N TYR A 83 3.65 6.51 -2.60
CA TYR A 83 3.16 7.02 -1.32
C TYR A 83 2.52 5.87 -0.54
N ALA A 84 3.10 5.49 0.59
CA ALA A 84 2.59 4.41 1.43
C ALA A 84 1.80 4.95 2.62
N HIS A 85 0.62 4.39 2.83
CA HIS A 85 -0.24 4.68 3.96
C HIS A 85 -0.66 3.39 4.65
N ALA A 86 -0.42 3.30 5.96
CA ALA A 86 -0.76 2.14 6.76
C ALA A 86 -1.94 2.44 7.67
N VAL A 87 -2.98 1.62 7.59
CA VAL A 87 -4.23 1.74 8.35
C VAL A 87 -4.42 0.50 9.21
N ALA A 88 -4.59 0.71 10.51
CA ALA A 88 -4.98 -0.37 11.39
C ALA A 88 -6.49 -0.61 11.28
N VAL A 89 -6.88 -1.87 11.09
CA VAL A 89 -8.28 -2.29 11.02
C VAL A 89 -8.51 -3.44 11.98
N ASP A 90 -9.72 -3.56 12.53
CA ASP A 90 -10.07 -4.68 13.41
C ASP A 90 -10.16 -6.01 12.65
N GLU A 91 -10.65 -5.95 11.41
CA GLU A 91 -10.80 -7.09 10.52
C GLU A 91 -10.71 -6.64 9.06
N LEU A 92 -10.16 -7.48 8.19
CA LEU A 92 -10.13 -7.24 6.75
C LEU A 92 -11.45 -7.73 6.12
N PRO A 93 -12.12 -6.91 5.28
CA PRO A 93 -13.30 -7.36 4.57
C PRO A 93 -12.90 -8.45 3.57
N ARG A 94 -13.59 -9.60 3.63
CA ARG A 94 -13.29 -10.78 2.80
C ARG A 94 -14.49 -11.21 1.96
N THR A 95 -14.21 -11.81 0.81
CA THR A 95 -15.20 -12.53 0.01
C THR A 95 -15.55 -13.87 0.66
N ALA A 96 -16.59 -14.54 0.14
CA ALA A 96 -16.99 -15.88 0.63
C ALA A 96 -15.89 -16.93 0.39
N GLU A 97 -15.00 -16.67 -0.58
CA GLU A 97 -13.83 -17.46 -0.93
C GLU A 97 -12.59 -17.11 -0.08
N GLY A 98 -12.70 -16.12 0.81
CA GLY A 98 -11.65 -15.72 1.74
C GLY A 98 -10.63 -14.72 1.20
N ALA A 99 -10.78 -14.25 -0.04
CA ALA A 99 -9.97 -13.19 -0.64
C ALA A 99 -10.33 -11.83 -0.03
N VAL A 100 -9.39 -10.90 0.06
CA VAL A 100 -9.66 -9.55 0.55
C VAL A 100 -10.53 -8.80 -0.46
N ARG A 101 -11.52 -8.05 0.02
CA ARG A 101 -12.33 -7.16 -0.80
C ARG A 101 -11.67 -5.78 -0.86
N ASP A 102 -10.70 -5.65 -1.74
CA ASP A 102 -9.89 -4.42 -1.87
C ASP A 102 -10.75 -3.17 -2.09
N GLY A 103 -11.84 -3.27 -2.86
CA GLY A 103 -12.78 -2.18 -3.08
C GLY A 103 -13.52 -1.74 -1.81
N GLU A 104 -14.05 -2.69 -1.02
CA GLU A 104 -14.74 -2.37 0.25
C GLU A 104 -13.76 -1.86 1.30
N LEU A 105 -12.53 -2.39 1.29
CA LEU A 105 -11.44 -1.92 2.16
C LEU A 105 -11.10 -0.47 1.82
N LEU A 106 -10.86 -0.17 0.53
CA LEU A 106 -10.61 1.17 0.05
C LEU A 106 -11.76 2.11 0.41
N ASP A 107 -13.01 1.75 0.12
CA ASP A 107 -14.17 2.59 0.46
C ASP A 107 -14.26 2.91 1.97
N GLY A 108 -13.85 1.98 2.82
CA GLY A 108 -13.81 2.18 4.27
C GLY A 108 -12.66 3.08 4.75
N VAL A 109 -11.48 2.97 4.14
CA VAL A 109 -10.28 3.72 4.55
C VAL A 109 -10.12 5.06 3.81
N MET A 110 -10.71 5.21 2.62
CA MET A 110 -10.65 6.43 1.80
C MET A 110 -11.10 7.69 2.54
N PRO A 111 -12.16 7.69 3.38
CA PRO A 111 -12.53 8.86 4.17
C PRO A 111 -11.50 9.24 5.24
N GLN A 112 -10.72 8.29 5.76
CA GLN A 112 -9.61 8.56 6.68
C GLN A 112 -8.38 9.03 5.91
N LEU A 113 -8.04 8.35 4.82
CA LEU A 113 -6.94 8.74 3.94
C LEU A 113 -7.14 10.17 3.39
N ALA A 114 -8.33 10.49 2.88
CA ALA A 114 -8.67 11.83 2.42
C ALA A 114 -8.60 12.87 3.56
N ARG A 115 -8.95 12.49 4.79
CA ARG A 115 -8.78 13.36 5.96
C ARG A 115 -7.30 13.58 6.29
N ASP A 116 -6.48 12.53 6.28
CA ASP A 116 -5.04 12.63 6.55
C ASP A 116 -4.30 13.41 5.46
N LEU A 117 -4.82 13.41 4.23
CA LEU A 117 -4.32 14.20 3.10
C LEU A 117 -4.76 15.68 3.17
N MET A 118 -6.02 15.93 3.55
CA MET A 118 -6.58 17.29 3.67
C MET A 118 -6.24 17.97 5.00
N SER A 119 -5.93 17.20 6.04
CA SER A 119 -5.29 17.71 7.24
C SER A 119 -3.80 17.83 6.92
N PRO A 120 -3.23 19.05 6.83
CA PRO A 120 -1.80 19.20 6.95
C PRO A 120 -1.45 18.70 8.35
N MET A 121 -1.09 17.42 8.47
CA MET A 121 -0.64 16.85 9.72
C MET A 121 0.72 17.46 9.99
N ALA A 122 0.65 18.61 10.68
CA ALA A 122 1.64 19.25 11.51
C ALA A 122 3.02 18.59 11.45
N MET A 123 3.87 19.08 10.54
CA MET A 123 5.29 19.19 10.85
C MET A 123 5.42 20.16 12.04
N SER A 124 5.29 19.66 13.27
CA SER A 124 5.84 20.32 14.45
C SER A 124 5.79 19.36 15.63
N ASP A 125 6.89 18.68 15.89
CA ASP A 125 7.60 18.86 17.16
C ASP A 125 9.11 18.70 16.90
#